data_AF-A0A1H3CC71-F1
#
_entry.id   AF-A0A1H3CC71-F1
#
_cell.length_a   1.000
_cell.length_b   1.000
_cell.length_c   1.000
_cell.angle_alpha   90.00
_cell.angle_beta   90.00
_cell.angle_gamma   90.00
#
_symmetry.space_group_name_H-M   'P 1'
#
loop_
_entity.id
_entity.type
_entity.pdbx_description
1 polymer ?
#
loop_
_entity_poly.entity_id
_entity_poly.type
_entity_poly.pdbx_seq_one_letter_code
_entity_poly.pdbx_strand_id
1 'polypeptide(L)'
;MDTALLPAVPLLPVPARRPAVPQDTAQAFVTRLRASAPALAAAAGAESAVVREVVPPARHRRSRCRVVLRSSGGVQTDLTFLGPVSSAAAAPERAFDLLIRAWLASELGGGGDWLVPDEDSPDGVAVDVTAWSAAARSAD
;
A
#
# COMPACT_ATOMS: atom_id res chain seq x y z
N MET A 1 -61.31 35.23 16.64
CA MET A 1 -60.48 34.05 16.92
C MET A 1 -59.91 33.60 15.59
N ASP A 2 -58.71 34.09 15.27
CA ASP A 2 -58.07 33.92 13.96
C ASP A 2 -57.04 32.79 14.08
N THR A 3 -57.29 31.67 13.41
CA THR A 3 -56.38 30.51 13.42
C THR A 3 -55.65 30.49 12.08
N ALA A 4 -54.48 31.12 12.04
CA ALA A 4 -53.61 31.10 10.87
C ALA A 4 -52.95 29.71 10.72
N LEU A 5 -53.31 29.01 9.64
CA LEU A 5 -52.63 27.81 9.16
C LEU A 5 -51.27 28.19 8.56
N LEU A 6 -50.18 27.69 9.15
CA LEU A 6 -48.84 27.82 8.57
C LEU A 6 -48.65 26.80 7.43
N PRO A 7 -47.95 27.18 6.33
CA PRO A 7 -47.69 26.25 5.23
C PRO A 7 -46.59 25.25 5.62
N ALA A 8 -46.85 23.97 5.36
CA ALA A 8 -45.88 22.90 5.52
C ALA A 8 -44.75 23.05 4.48
N VAL A 9 -43.54 23.34 4.95
CA VAL A 9 -42.33 23.38 4.12
C VAL A 9 -41.91 21.93 3.83
N PRO A 10 -41.79 21.50 2.56
CA PRO A 10 -41.29 20.17 2.26
C PRO A 10 -39.81 20.09 2.69
N LEU A 11 -39.52 19.17 3.61
CA LEU A 11 -38.15 18.81 3.95
C LEU A 11 -37.50 18.21 2.69
N LEU A 12 -36.58 18.96 2.08
CA LEU A 12 -35.76 18.46 0.99
C LEU A 12 -35.00 17.21 1.48
N PRO A 13 -34.90 16.14 0.68
CA PRO A 13 -34.18 14.94 1.07
C PRO A 13 -32.72 15.31 1.36
N VAL A 14 -32.28 15.05 2.60
CA VAL A 14 -30.88 15.13 2.98
C VAL A 14 -30.11 14.23 2.02
N PRO A 15 -29.07 14.71 1.31
CA PRO A 15 -28.28 13.83 0.47
C PRO A 15 -27.73 12.73 1.37
N ALA A 16 -28.17 11.50 1.15
CA ALA A 16 -27.61 10.35 1.82
C ALA A 16 -26.11 10.41 1.60
N ARG A 17 -25.32 10.52 2.68
CA ARG A 17 -23.87 10.30 2.60
C ARG A 17 -23.69 8.94 1.97
N ARG A 18 -23.37 8.92 0.68
CA ARG A 18 -22.95 7.73 -0.04
C ARG A 18 -21.87 7.11 0.85
N PRO A 19 -22.02 5.86 1.32
CA PRO A 19 -20.95 5.24 2.10
C PRO A 19 -19.69 5.40 1.28
N ALA A 20 -18.65 5.97 1.89
CA ALA A 20 -17.35 6.08 1.24
C ALA A 20 -17.08 4.69 0.66
N VAL A 21 -16.96 4.61 -0.67
CA VAL A 21 -16.59 3.35 -1.34
C VAL A 21 -15.41 2.85 -0.52
N PRO A 22 -15.46 1.62 0.04
CA PRO A 22 -14.35 1.11 0.82
C PRO A 22 -13.11 1.39 -0.01
N GLN A 23 -12.22 2.25 0.51
CA GLN A 23 -11.04 2.66 -0.23
C GLN A 23 -10.42 1.36 -0.73
N ASP A 24 -10.28 1.25 -2.06
CA ASP A 24 -9.73 0.05 -2.69
C ASP A 24 -8.51 -0.34 -1.86
N THR A 25 -8.48 -1.57 -1.37
CA THR A 25 -7.42 -2.04 -0.47
C THR A 25 -6.04 -1.83 -1.10
N ALA A 26 -5.99 -1.81 -2.45
CA ALA A 26 -4.82 -1.40 -3.19
C ALA A 26 -4.44 0.06 -3.00
N GLN A 27 -5.40 0.97 -3.08
CA GLN A 27 -5.16 2.39 -2.86
C GLN A 27 -4.74 2.67 -1.41
N ALA A 28 -5.30 1.97 -0.43
CA ALA A 28 -4.87 2.07 0.97
C ALA A 28 -3.42 1.65 1.17
N PHE A 29 -3.03 0.51 0.58
CA PHE A 29 -1.65 0.02 0.58
C PHE A 29 -0.68 1.02 -0.05
N VAL A 30 -0.99 1.51 -1.27
CA VAL A 30 -0.17 2.49 -1.99
C VAL A 30 -0.04 3.80 -1.20
N THR A 31 -1.15 4.31 -0.65
CA THR A 31 -1.19 5.56 0.11
C THR A 31 -0.28 5.47 1.33
N ARG A 32 -0.27 4.34 2.03
CA ARG A 32 0.60 4.15 3.18
C ARG A 32 2.06 4.06 2.79
N LEU A 33 2.41 3.25 1.79
CA LEU A 33 3.80 3.17 1.35
C LEU A 33 4.32 4.54 0.90
N ARG A 34 3.48 5.34 0.22
CA ARG A 34 3.80 6.73 -0.11
C ARG A 34 4.07 7.57 1.14
N ALA A 35 3.24 7.47 2.17
CA ALA A 35 3.43 8.18 3.43
C ALA A 35 4.75 7.78 4.14
N SER A 36 5.14 6.50 4.01
CA SER A 36 6.36 5.95 4.61
C SER A 36 7.62 6.14 3.76
N ALA A 37 7.51 6.70 2.55
CA ALA A 37 8.63 6.84 1.62
C ALA A 37 9.89 7.51 2.22
N PRO A 38 9.80 8.62 2.99
CA PRO A 38 10.99 9.20 3.62
C PRO A 38 11.69 8.24 4.58
N ALA A 39 10.91 7.45 5.34
CA ALA A 39 11.45 6.46 6.27
C ALA A 39 12.05 5.25 5.55
N LEU A 40 11.50 4.86 4.40
CA LEU A 40 12.07 3.83 3.53
C LEU A 40 13.42 4.28 2.95
N ALA A 41 13.51 5.52 2.48
CA ALA A 41 14.77 6.10 1.99
C ALA A 41 15.85 6.05 3.08
N ALA A 42 15.52 6.55 4.27
CA ALA A 42 16.43 6.55 5.41
C ALA A 42 16.88 5.13 5.81
N ALA A 43 15.95 4.17 5.83
CA ALA A 43 16.27 2.78 6.16
C ALA A 43 17.19 2.13 5.11
N ALA A 44 17.03 2.47 3.83
CA ALA A 44 17.85 1.95 2.74
C ALA A 44 19.19 2.69 2.55
N GLY A 45 19.49 3.72 3.36
CA GLY A 45 20.62 4.61 3.11
C GLY A 45 20.53 5.39 1.78
N ALA A 46 19.31 5.56 1.26
CA ALA A 46 19.03 6.26 0.01
C ALA A 46 18.74 7.75 0.25
N GLU A 47 19.04 8.60 -0.73
CA GLU A 47 18.72 10.03 -0.70
C GLU A 47 17.21 10.29 -0.80
N SER A 48 16.50 9.43 -1.55
CA SER A 48 15.04 9.52 -1.68
C SER A 48 14.42 8.17 -2.02
N ALA A 49 13.12 8.06 -1.74
CA ALA A 49 12.28 6.96 -2.17
C ALA A 49 11.04 7.52 -2.85
N VAL A 50 10.67 6.95 -4.00
CA VAL A 50 9.46 7.32 -4.73
C VAL A 50 8.58 6.09 -4.88
N VAL A 51 7.36 6.16 -4.33
CA VAL A 51 6.38 5.08 -4.45
C VAL A 51 5.42 5.36 -5.60
N ARG A 52 5.50 4.53 -6.63
CA ARG A 52 4.62 4.55 -7.79
C ARG A 52 3.64 3.40 -7.68
N GLU A 53 2.38 3.71 -7.93
CA GLU A 53 1.41 2.66 -8.11
C GLU A 53 1.64 2.06 -9.49
N VAL A 54 1.76 0.74 -9.55
CA VAL A 54 1.78 0.05 -10.83
C VAL A 54 0.33 -0.33 -11.08
N VAL A 55 -0.25 0.24 -12.14
CA VAL A 55 -1.63 -0.03 -12.55
C VAL A 55 -1.86 -1.54 -12.46
N PRO A 56 -2.87 -2.02 -11.71
CA PRO A 56 -3.19 -3.44 -11.72
C PRO A 56 -3.39 -3.82 -13.19
N PRO A 57 -2.58 -4.72 -13.77
CA PRO A 57 -2.96 -5.29 -15.04
C PRO A 57 -4.34 -5.86 -14.77
N ALA A 58 -5.31 -5.58 -15.65
CA ALA A 58 -6.74 -5.84 -15.45
C ALA A 58 -7.09 -7.30 -15.07
N ARG A 59 -6.10 -8.19 -14.96
CA ARG A 59 -6.15 -9.60 -14.62
C ARG A 59 -5.74 -9.92 -13.17
N HIS A 60 -4.97 -9.08 -12.48
CA HIS A 60 -4.46 -9.41 -11.14
C HIS A 60 -5.21 -8.64 -10.05
N ARG A 61 -5.90 -9.36 -9.18
CA ARG A 61 -6.65 -8.81 -8.03
C ARG A 61 -5.76 -8.30 -6.88
N ARG A 62 -4.46 -8.10 -7.13
CA ARG A 62 -3.47 -7.73 -6.10
C ARG A 62 -3.01 -6.30 -6.30
N SER A 63 -2.90 -5.58 -5.19
CA SER A 63 -2.28 -4.26 -5.16
C SER A 63 -0.82 -4.37 -5.55
N ARG A 64 -0.35 -3.58 -6.52
CA ARG A 64 1.06 -3.55 -6.91
C ARG A 64 1.60 -2.13 -6.77
N CYS A 65 2.77 -2.02 -6.17
CA CYS A 65 3.49 -0.75 -6.14
C CYS A 65 4.98 -0.98 -6.38
N ARG A 66 5.60 0.04 -6.97
CA ARG A 66 7.02 0.12 -7.23
C ARG A 66 7.61 1.18 -6.32
N VAL A 67 8.66 0.84 -5.59
CA VAL A 67 9.44 1.77 -4.78
C VAL A 67 10.77 1.97 -5.46
N VAL A 68 11.03 3.18 -5.90
CA VAL A 68 12.30 3.57 -6.51
C VAL A 68 13.15 4.23 -5.43
N LEU A 69 14.21 3.57 -5.00
CA LEU A 69 15.20 4.12 -4.08
C LEU A 69 16.31 4.77 -4.91
N ARG A 70 16.67 6.01 -4.59
CA ARG A 70 17.75 6.74 -5.27
C ARG A 70 18.88 6.96 -4.29
N SER A 71 20.03 6.36 -4.53
CA SER A 71 21.21 6.49 -3.69
C SER A 71 22.14 7.59 -4.20
N SER A 72 23.08 8.00 -3.34
CA SER A 72 24.12 8.97 -3.72
C SER A 72 24.92 8.47 -4.92
N GLY A 73 25.15 9.34 -5.89
CA GLY A 73 25.81 8.98 -7.15
C GLY A 73 24.86 8.51 -8.26
N GLY A 74 23.55 8.61 -8.04
CA GLY A 74 22.53 8.41 -9.09
C GLY A 74 22.12 6.95 -9.32
N VAL A 75 22.63 6.02 -8.51
CA VAL A 75 22.20 4.62 -8.52
C VAL A 75 20.73 4.53 -8.09
N GLN A 76 19.96 3.73 -8.82
CA GLN A 76 18.55 3.50 -8.53
C GLN A 76 18.30 2.02 -8.30
N THR A 77 17.57 1.72 -7.23
CA THR A 77 17.08 0.37 -6.93
C THR A 77 15.57 0.38 -7.04
N ASP A 78 15.03 -0.51 -7.86
CA ASP A 78 13.60 -0.58 -8.13
C ASP A 78 13.00 -1.83 -7.50
N LEU A 79 12.16 -1.64 -6.48
CA LEU A 79 11.54 -2.73 -5.76
C LEU A 79 10.07 -2.81 -6.10
N THR A 80 9.60 -3.98 -6.51
CA THR A 80 8.17 -4.24 -6.72
C THR A 80 7.60 -4.96 -5.51
N PHE A 81 6.53 -4.41 -4.93
CA PHE A 81 5.79 -5.02 -3.82
C PHE A 81 4.39 -5.41 -4.27
N LEU A 82 3.98 -6.63 -3.88
CA LEU A 82 2.64 -7.16 -4.05
C LEU A 82 1.90 -7.12 -2.71
N GLY A 83 0.91 -6.24 -2.62
CA GLY A 83 -0.02 -6.12 -1.52
C GLY A 83 -1.11 -7.20 -1.52
N PRO A 84 -1.95 -7.22 -0.48
CA PRO A 84 -2.96 -8.25 -0.29
C PRO A 84 -4.05 -8.22 -1.38
N VAL A 85 -4.63 -9.40 -1.67
CA VAL A 85 -5.82 -9.55 -2.55
C VAL A 85 -7.12 -9.06 -1.90
N SER A 86 -7.16 -8.93 -0.57
CA SER A 86 -8.35 -8.52 0.19
C SER A 86 -7.97 -7.89 1.53
N SER A 87 -8.88 -7.10 2.11
CA SER A 87 -8.70 -6.49 3.43
C SER A 87 -8.55 -7.51 4.55
N ALA A 88 -9.13 -8.71 4.40
CA ALA A 88 -9.08 -9.77 5.42
C ALA A 88 -7.68 -10.42 5.54
N ALA A 89 -6.86 -10.34 4.50
CA ALA A 89 -5.49 -10.87 4.49
C ALA A 89 -4.45 -9.81 4.89
N ALA A 90 -4.86 -8.55 5.10
CA ALA A 90 -3.96 -7.50 5.53
C ALA A 90 -3.59 -7.71 7.01
N ALA A 91 -2.30 -7.98 7.28
CA ALA A 91 -1.77 -7.85 8.63
C ALA A 91 -1.96 -6.41 9.13
N PRO A 92 -1.79 -6.13 10.44
CA PRO A 92 -1.90 -4.78 10.96
C PRO A 92 -1.01 -3.83 10.16
N GLU A 93 -1.66 -2.82 9.62
CA GLU A 93 -1.13 -1.89 8.65
C GLU A 93 0.22 -1.26 8.99
N ARG A 94 0.48 -1.03 10.28
CA ARG A 94 1.76 -0.50 10.81
C ARG A 94 2.88 -1.54 10.89
N ALA A 95 2.56 -2.82 10.98
CA ALA A 95 3.58 -3.87 11.08
C ALA A 95 4.36 -4.01 9.77
N PHE A 96 3.70 -3.84 8.63
CA PHE A 96 4.32 -3.94 7.30
C PHE A 96 5.40 -2.90 7.05
N ASP A 97 5.13 -1.63 7.34
CA ASP A 97 6.09 -0.56 7.12
C ASP A 97 7.36 -0.75 7.95
N LEU A 98 7.20 -1.26 9.18
CA LEU A 98 8.32 -1.59 10.06
C LEU A 98 9.14 -2.77 9.52
N LEU A 99 8.47 -3.81 9.00
CA LEU A 99 9.14 -4.95 8.36
C LEU A 99 9.94 -4.53 7.13
N ILE A 100 9.34 -3.74 6.22
CA ILE A 100 10.03 -3.25 5.01
C ILE A 100 11.26 -2.42 5.40
N ARG A 101 11.12 -1.51 6.38
CA ARG A 101 12.26 -0.72 6.88
C ARG A 101 13.35 -1.57 7.50
N ALA A 102 12.99 -2.54 8.35
CA ALA A 102 13.96 -3.41 8.99
C ALA A 102 14.76 -4.20 7.95
N TRP A 103 14.08 -4.71 6.91
CA TRP A 103 14.73 -5.40 5.80
C TRP A 103 15.66 -4.49 5.00
N LEU A 104 15.19 -3.30 4.60
CA LEU A 104 16.01 -2.31 3.89
C LEU A 104 17.28 -1.94 4.67
N ALA A 105 17.18 -1.84 6.00
CA ALA A 105 18.30 -1.52 6.87
C ALA A 105 19.27 -2.70 7.10
N SER A 106 18.84 -3.93 6.83
CA SER A 106 19.59 -5.12 7.22
C SER A 106 20.64 -5.59 6.21
N GLU A 107 20.79 -4.93 5.05
CA GLU A 107 21.57 -5.41 3.89
C GLU A 107 21.32 -6.88 3.52
N LEU A 108 20.25 -7.51 4.02
CA LEU A 108 19.93 -8.90 3.75
C LEU A 108 19.34 -9.01 2.34
N GLY A 109 20.26 -8.96 1.38
CA GLY A 109 20.15 -9.65 0.11
C GLY A 109 20.00 -11.13 0.39
N GLY A 110 18.77 -11.61 0.44
CA GLY A 110 18.51 -13.00 0.74
C GLY A 110 17.08 -13.34 0.43
N GLY A 111 16.87 -14.03 -0.68
CA GLY A 111 15.57 -14.53 -1.06
C GLY A 111 14.96 -15.42 0.02
N GLY A 112 13.67 -15.21 0.25
CA GLY A 112 12.80 -16.17 0.90
C GLY A 112 11.63 -16.47 -0.02
N ASP A 113 10.77 -17.40 0.39
CA ASP A 113 9.60 -17.84 -0.40
C ASP A 113 8.59 -16.71 -0.70
N TRP A 114 8.80 -15.53 -0.12
CA TRP A 114 8.07 -14.29 -0.37
C TRP A 114 8.63 -13.45 -1.54
N LEU A 115 9.82 -13.77 -2.08
CA LEU A 115 10.26 -13.27 -3.38
C LEU A 115 9.64 -14.14 -4.47
N VAL A 116 8.70 -13.58 -5.22
CA VAL A 116 7.97 -14.30 -6.26
C VAL A 116 8.37 -13.80 -7.64
N PRO A 117 8.40 -14.67 -8.67
CA PRO A 117 8.51 -14.23 -10.06
C PRO A 117 7.35 -13.28 -10.41
N ASP A 118 7.67 -12.14 -11.02
CA ASP A 118 6.69 -11.14 -11.46
C ASP A 118 7.17 -10.55 -12.79
N GLU A 119 6.52 -10.96 -13.89
CA GLU A 119 6.89 -10.54 -15.26
C GLU A 119 6.68 -9.04 -15.51
N ASP A 120 5.82 -8.40 -14.71
CA ASP A 120 5.56 -6.97 -14.77
C ASP A 120 6.58 -6.15 -13.97
N SER A 121 7.44 -6.82 -13.18
CA SER A 121 8.51 -6.19 -12.41
C SER A 121 9.73 -5.98 -13.31
N PRO A 122 10.41 -4.81 -13.24
CA PRO A 122 11.64 -4.57 -14.00
C PRO A 122 12.74 -5.61 -13.76
N ASP A 123 12.81 -6.12 -12.53
CA ASP A 123 13.82 -7.10 -12.11
C ASP A 123 13.31 -8.54 -12.21
N GLY A 124 12.11 -8.75 -12.78
CA GLY A 124 11.46 -10.06 -12.92
C GLY A 124 10.99 -10.69 -11.61
N VAL A 125 11.15 -9.99 -10.48
CA VAL A 125 10.77 -10.45 -9.15
C VAL A 125 9.99 -9.39 -8.38
N ALA A 126 9.10 -9.82 -7.50
CA ALA A 126 8.38 -8.95 -6.57
C ALA A 126 8.35 -9.54 -5.15
N VAL A 127 8.25 -8.66 -4.16
CA VAL A 127 8.09 -9.01 -2.75
C VAL A 127 6.60 -9.16 -2.44
N ASP A 128 6.12 -10.38 -2.20
CA ASP A 128 4.79 -10.63 -1.65
C ASP A 128 4.79 -10.30 -0.15
N VAL A 129 4.29 -9.12 0.20
CA VAL A 129 4.31 -8.66 1.59
C VAL A 129 3.41 -9.51 2.50
N THR A 130 2.41 -10.18 1.94
CA THR A 130 1.49 -11.06 2.68
C THR A 130 2.20 -12.35 3.06
N ALA A 131 2.86 -12.98 2.09
CA ALA A 131 3.68 -14.17 2.32
C ALA A 131 4.82 -13.87 3.30
N TRP A 132 5.45 -12.70 3.14
CA TRP A 132 6.56 -12.30 3.99
C TRP A 132 6.12 -12.10 5.45
N SER A 133 5.00 -11.41 5.70
CA SER A 133 4.47 -11.22 7.05
C SER A 133 3.91 -12.50 7.67
N ALA A 134 3.48 -13.46 6.87
CA ALA A 134 3.15 -14.79 7.37
C ALA A 134 4.41 -15.54 7.84
N ALA A 135 5.48 -15.53 7.03
CA ALA A 135 6.75 -16.15 7.39
C ALA A 135 7.39 -15.52 8.62
N ALA A 136 7.37 -14.18 8.74
CA ALA A 136 7.91 -13.46 9.88
C ALA A 136 7.18 -13.80 11.20
N ARG A 137 5.87 -14.08 11.15
CA ARG A 137 5.09 -14.51 12.33
C ARG A 137 5.37 -15.96 12.74
N SER A 138 5.81 -16.81 11.81
CA SER A 138 6.16 -18.20 12.12
C SER A 138 7.58 -18.35 12.69
N ALA A 139 8.38 -17.28 12.64
CA ALA A 139 9.75 -17.25 13.14
C ALA A 139 9.89 -16.62 14.54
N ASP A 140 8.79 -16.07 15.08
CA ASP A 140 8.65 -15.54 16.45
C ASP A 140 8.16 -16.65 17.39
#